data_AF-A0A661LQZ4-F1
#
_entry.id   AF-A0A661LQZ4-F1
#
_cell.length_a   1.000
_cell.length_b   1.000
_cell.length_c   1.000
_cell.angle_alpha   90.00
_cell.angle_beta   90.00
_cell.angle_gamma   90.00
#
_symmetry.space_group_name_H-M   'P 1'
#
loop_
_entity.id
_entity.type
_entity.pdbx_description
1 polymer ?
#
loop_
_entity_poly.entity_id
_entity_poly.type
_entity_poly.pdbx_seq_one_letter_code
_entity_poly.pdbx_strand_id
1 'polypeptide(L)'
;MSYIHEALQKAQKEKDARFPKYKKILLGSKGKPGIFFTRTLLLVSLFVILLAFTLYSWFDSKDKKTISAPKNQKAVVSYKAEAFANVADFYERARYFQKIGRLKEAQRLYKQALMLDPVNVSVLNNLGVIYIQERNYLKAQDSLESAIRLKPEYVDPYYNLACLYAFKGNVMKSLENLKKAISLDKLVREWARKDIDLQNLRGLPEFEEITGKR
;
A
#
# COMPACT_ATOMS: atom_id res chain seq x y z
N MET A 1 13.84 7.48 -6.62
CA MET A 1 13.04 8.65 -6.16
C MET A 1 12.57 8.30 -4.77
N SER A 2 12.89 9.12 -3.78
CA SER A 2 12.55 8.87 -2.37
C SER A 2 11.09 9.24 -2.12
N TYR A 3 10.21 8.23 -2.10
CA TYR A 3 8.77 8.43 -1.97
C TYR A 3 8.37 8.88 -0.56
N ILE A 4 9.09 8.43 0.46
CA ILE A 4 8.77 8.78 1.86
C ILE A 4 9.14 10.24 2.12
N HIS A 5 10.36 10.64 1.76
CA HIS A 5 10.77 12.04 1.92
C HIS A 5 9.90 13.01 1.13
N GLU A 6 9.50 12.68 -0.10
CA GLU A 6 8.56 13.47 -0.90
C GLU A 6 7.20 13.64 -0.17
N ALA A 7 6.67 12.55 0.39
CA ALA A 7 5.43 12.56 1.16
C ALA A 7 5.55 13.40 2.46
N LEU A 8 6.74 13.44 3.06
CA LEU A 8 7.05 14.30 4.20
C LEU A 8 7.00 15.78 3.81
N GLN A 9 7.73 16.17 2.77
CA GLN A 9 7.77 17.54 2.28
C GLN A 9 6.38 18.04 1.88
N LYS A 10 5.61 17.20 1.15
CA LYS A 10 4.25 17.56 0.73
C LYS A 10 3.34 17.85 1.92
N ALA A 11 3.31 16.98 2.93
CA ALA A 11 2.42 17.22 4.06
C ALA A 11 2.87 18.40 4.92
N GLN A 12 4.18 18.65 5.02
CA GLN A 12 4.69 19.84 5.68
C GLN A 12 4.18 21.10 4.98
N LYS A 13 4.29 21.16 3.65
CA LYS A 13 3.74 22.24 2.83
C LYS A 13 2.22 22.41 3.01
N GLU A 14 1.45 21.32 3.03
CA GLU A 14 0.00 21.38 3.28
C GLU A 14 -0.34 21.83 4.70
N LYS A 15 0.47 21.44 5.69
CA LYS A 15 0.32 21.86 7.09
C LYS A 15 0.59 23.37 7.21
N ASP A 16 1.67 23.83 6.60
CA ASP A 16 2.06 25.25 6.56
C ASP A 16 1.05 26.10 5.79
N ALA A 17 0.44 25.58 4.71
CA ALA A 17 -0.65 26.25 4.02
C ALA A 17 -1.95 26.30 4.84
N ARG A 18 -2.19 25.29 5.70
CA ARG A 18 -3.35 25.22 6.59
C ARG A 18 -3.21 26.13 7.82
N PHE A 19 -2.02 26.21 8.41
CA PHE A 19 -1.80 26.95 9.67
C PHE A 19 -2.26 28.43 9.68
N PRO A 20 -2.03 29.25 8.64
CA PRO A 20 -2.53 30.62 8.57
C PRO A 20 -4.06 30.68 8.65
N LYS A 21 -4.74 29.69 8.07
CA LYS A 21 -6.20 29.62 7.96
C LYS A 21 -6.88 29.30 9.30
N TYR A 22 -6.23 28.52 10.17
CA TYR A 22 -6.81 28.08 11.45
C TYR A 22 -6.48 28.98 12.65
N LYS A 23 -5.52 29.91 12.53
CA LYS A 23 -5.24 30.93 13.58
C LYS A 23 -6.50 31.71 13.98
N LYS A 24 -7.42 31.94 13.02
CA LYS A 24 -8.67 32.68 13.24
C LYS A 24 -9.77 31.86 13.94
N ILE A 25 -9.72 30.53 13.85
CA ILE A 25 -10.79 29.63 14.31
C ILE A 25 -10.50 29.09 15.72
N LEU A 26 -9.22 28.84 16.04
CA LEU A 26 -8.82 28.32 17.36
C LEU A 26 -9.06 29.32 18.51
N LEU A 27 -9.31 30.60 18.21
CA LEU A 27 -9.69 31.62 19.18
C LEU A 27 -11.20 31.64 19.49
N GLY A 28 -12.03 30.79 18.86
CA GLY A 28 -13.48 30.86 19.00
C GLY A 28 -14.21 29.54 18.82
N SER A 29 -14.07 28.61 19.76
CA SER A 29 -15.05 27.51 19.92
C SER A 29 -14.84 26.75 21.23
N LYS A 30 -15.59 27.12 22.27
CA LYS A 30 -15.93 26.22 23.40
C LYS A 30 -17.34 25.67 23.14
N GLY A 31 -17.46 24.39 22.83
CA GLY A 31 -18.75 23.69 22.70
C GLY A 31 -18.64 22.27 23.25
N LYS A 32 -19.43 21.96 24.29
CA LYS A 32 -19.46 20.66 24.99
C LYS A 32 -20.26 19.64 24.16
N PRO A 33 -19.86 18.36 24.06
CA PRO A 33 -20.65 17.34 23.39
C PRO A 33 -21.79 16.81 24.29
N GLY A 34 -23.00 16.74 23.74
CA GLY A 34 -24.20 16.23 24.40
C GLY A 34 -24.22 14.70 24.50
N ILE A 35 -24.54 14.20 25.69
CA ILE A 35 -24.55 12.80 26.13
C ILE A 35 -25.75 11.97 25.56
N PHE A 36 -26.54 12.53 24.65
CA PHE A 36 -27.74 11.85 24.12
C PHE A 36 -27.49 10.83 23.01
N PHE A 37 -26.29 10.80 22.42
CA PHE A 37 -26.02 10.01 21.20
C PHE A 37 -25.65 8.54 21.45
N THR A 38 -25.33 8.15 22.69
CA THR A 38 -24.72 6.82 22.95
C THR A 38 -25.72 5.69 23.06
N ARG A 39 -26.91 5.94 23.63
CA ARG A 39 -27.92 4.88 23.87
C ARG A 39 -28.69 4.48 22.60
N THR A 40 -29.00 5.42 21.72
CA THR A 40 -29.66 5.13 20.45
C THR A 40 -28.72 4.41 19.48
N LEU A 41 -27.44 4.77 19.48
CA LEU A 41 -26.42 4.12 18.63
C LEU A 41 -26.17 2.66 19.03
N LEU A 42 -26.15 2.35 20.33
CA LEU A 42 -26.00 0.97 20.83
C LEU A 42 -27.17 0.06 20.43
N LEU A 43 -28.41 0.58 20.47
CA LEU A 43 -29.59 -0.19 20.09
C LEU A 43 -29.61 -0.48 18.57
N VAL A 44 -29.21 0.49 17.74
CA VAL A 44 -29.12 0.31 16.28
C VAL A 44 -28.02 -0.69 15.93
N SER A 45 -26.86 -0.67 16.59
CA SER A 45 -25.80 -1.65 16.30
C SER A 45 -26.21 -3.07 16.67
N LEU A 46 -26.92 -3.27 17.79
CA LEU A 46 -27.39 -4.58 18.21
C LEU A 46 -28.38 -5.18 17.19
N PHE A 47 -29.26 -4.35 16.62
CA PHE A 47 -30.22 -4.77 15.61
C PHE A 47 -29.54 -5.20 14.30
N VAL A 48 -28.51 -4.48 13.84
CA VAL A 48 -27.75 -4.82 12.63
C VAL A 48 -26.99 -6.15 12.80
N ILE A 49 -26.44 -6.41 13.98
CA ILE A 49 -25.75 -7.67 14.29
C ILE A 49 -26.73 -8.85 14.28
N LEU A 50 -27.93 -8.67 14.85
CA LEU A 50 -28.99 -9.68 14.83
C LEU A 50 -29.45 -10.01 13.40
N LEU A 51 -29.64 -8.99 12.56
CA LEU A 51 -29.97 -9.15 11.14
C LEU A 51 -28.87 -9.91 10.38
N ALA A 52 -27.60 -9.57 10.62
CA ALA A 52 -26.46 -10.25 10.01
C ALA A 52 -26.39 -11.72 10.45
N PHE A 53 -26.68 -12.04 11.71
CA PHE A 53 -26.67 -13.40 12.22
C PHE A 53 -27.76 -14.26 11.58
N THR A 54 -28.97 -13.71 11.40
CA THR A 54 -30.06 -14.43 10.70
C THR A 54 -29.80 -14.65 9.21
N LEU A 55 -29.10 -13.73 8.56
CA LEU A 55 -28.68 -13.90 7.16
C LEU A 55 -27.54 -14.92 7.03
N TYR A 56 -26.63 -14.96 8.01
CA TYR A 56 -25.50 -15.88 8.02
C TYR A 56 -25.94 -17.33 8.19
N SER A 57 -26.94 -17.61 9.04
CA SER A 57 -27.46 -18.98 9.22
C SER A 57 -28.24 -19.53 8.03
N TRP A 58 -28.73 -18.66 7.12
CA TRP A 58 -29.44 -19.09 5.92
C TRP A 58 -28.48 -19.31 4.73
N PHE A 59 -27.36 -18.60 4.68
CA PHE A 59 -26.41 -18.64 3.56
C PHE A 59 -25.41 -19.80 3.60
N ASP A 60 -25.21 -20.45 4.76
CA ASP A 60 -24.18 -21.50 4.92
C ASP A 60 -24.61 -22.91 4.43
N SER A 61 -25.86 -23.09 3.98
CA SER A 61 -26.40 -24.45 3.70
C SER A 61 -26.62 -24.79 2.22
N LYS A 62 -26.48 -23.85 1.28
CA LYS A 62 -26.71 -24.14 -0.14
C LYS A 62 -25.67 -23.47 -1.03
N ASP A 63 -24.56 -24.17 -1.26
CA ASP A 63 -23.97 -24.36 -2.59
C ASP A 63 -22.61 -25.07 -2.50
N LYS A 64 -22.64 -26.40 -2.45
CA LYS A 64 -21.50 -27.23 -2.89
C LYS A 64 -21.90 -27.97 -4.16
N LYS A 65 -22.05 -27.20 -5.24
CA LYS A 65 -22.01 -27.77 -6.60
C LYS A 65 -20.56 -27.71 -7.08
N THR A 66 -19.99 -28.90 -7.23
CA THR A 66 -18.72 -29.15 -7.92
C THR A 66 -18.76 -28.50 -9.31
N ILE A 67 -17.97 -27.45 -9.50
CA ILE A 67 -17.79 -26.79 -10.79
C ILE A 67 -16.87 -27.68 -11.63
N SER A 68 -17.43 -28.39 -12.60
CA SER A 68 -16.65 -28.99 -13.68
C SER A 68 -16.08 -27.88 -14.56
N ALA A 69 -14.77 -27.97 -14.87
CA ALA A 69 -14.06 -26.97 -15.68
C ALA A 69 -14.70 -26.82 -17.07
N PRO A 70 -14.89 -25.58 -17.58
CA PRO A 70 -15.69 -25.37 -18.78
C PRO A 70 -14.94 -25.84 -20.03
N LYS A 71 -15.70 -26.53 -20.89
CA LYS A 71 -15.32 -27.12 -22.20
C LYS A 71 -14.97 -26.09 -23.29
N ASN A 72 -14.67 -24.83 -22.95
CA ASN A 72 -14.50 -23.75 -23.93
C ASN A 72 -13.17 -23.00 -23.74
N GLN A 73 -12.07 -23.70 -23.99
CA GLN A 73 -10.72 -23.14 -23.89
C GLN A 73 -10.52 -21.87 -24.73
N LYS A 74 -11.13 -21.75 -25.92
CA LYS A 74 -11.03 -20.53 -26.75
C LYS A 74 -11.66 -19.30 -26.07
N ALA A 75 -12.83 -19.44 -25.47
CA ALA A 75 -13.49 -18.34 -24.74
C ALA A 75 -12.75 -18.00 -23.43
N VAL A 76 -12.22 -19.01 -22.72
CA VAL A 76 -11.39 -18.80 -21.53
C VAL A 76 -10.07 -18.10 -21.88
N VAL A 77 -9.45 -18.45 -23.01
CA VAL A 77 -8.23 -17.78 -23.51
C VAL A 77 -8.55 -16.35 -23.95
N SER A 78 -9.66 -16.10 -24.66
CA SER A 78 -10.10 -14.74 -25.03
C SER A 78 -10.37 -13.89 -23.80
N TYR A 79 -11.18 -14.38 -22.85
CA TYR A 79 -11.49 -13.68 -21.61
C TYR A 79 -10.23 -13.42 -20.77
N LYS A 80 -9.31 -14.39 -20.66
CA LYS A 80 -8.02 -14.19 -19.99
C LYS A 80 -7.19 -13.14 -20.72
N ALA A 81 -7.08 -13.21 -22.04
CA ALA A 81 -6.32 -12.24 -22.84
C ALA A 81 -6.91 -10.82 -22.70
N GLU A 82 -8.23 -10.68 -22.75
CA GLU A 82 -8.93 -9.41 -22.51
C GLU A 82 -8.74 -8.94 -21.07
N ALA A 83 -8.85 -9.81 -20.07
CA ALA A 83 -8.60 -9.48 -18.68
C ALA A 83 -7.14 -9.02 -18.47
N PHE A 84 -6.16 -9.70 -19.06
CA PHE A 84 -4.75 -9.30 -19.01
C PHE A 84 -4.52 -7.97 -19.73
N ALA A 85 -5.16 -7.74 -20.88
CA ALA A 85 -5.12 -6.46 -21.58
C ALA A 85 -5.71 -5.32 -20.72
N ASN A 86 -6.81 -5.59 -20.00
CA ASN A 86 -7.44 -4.65 -19.08
C ASN A 86 -6.59 -4.40 -17.83
N VAL A 87 -5.93 -5.43 -17.28
CA VAL A 87 -4.97 -5.30 -16.17
C VAL A 87 -3.81 -4.40 -16.59
N ALA A 88 -3.26 -4.62 -17.79
CA ALA A 88 -2.19 -3.79 -18.33
C ALA A 88 -2.65 -2.33 -18.53
N ASP A 89 -3.84 -2.08 -19.08
CA ASP A 89 -4.39 -0.73 -19.21
C ASP A 89 -4.53 -0.02 -17.85
N PHE A 90 -5.16 -0.70 -16.88
CA PHE A 90 -5.32 -0.14 -15.54
C PHE A 90 -3.96 0.13 -14.89
N TYR A 91 -2.99 -0.76 -15.05
CA TYR A 91 -1.64 -0.60 -14.53
C TYR A 91 -0.89 0.58 -15.15
N GLU A 92 -0.90 0.72 -16.47
CA GLU A 92 -0.22 1.80 -17.18
C GLU A 92 -0.84 3.17 -16.87
N ARG A 93 -2.18 3.25 -16.87
CA ARG A 93 -2.89 4.48 -16.48
C ARG A 93 -2.65 4.83 -15.01
N ALA A 94 -2.63 3.84 -14.13
CA ALA A 94 -2.32 4.05 -12.72
C ALA A 94 -0.91 4.61 -12.54
N ARG A 95 0.09 4.02 -13.23
CA ARG A 95 1.47 4.53 -13.23
C ARG A 95 1.55 5.97 -13.74
N TYR A 96 0.82 6.29 -14.80
CA TYR A 96 0.73 7.66 -15.32
C TYR A 96 0.19 8.62 -14.26
N PHE A 97 -0.97 8.31 -13.65
CA PHE A 97 -1.56 9.13 -12.60
C PHE A 97 -0.66 9.27 -11.36
N GLN A 98 0.04 8.21 -10.99
CA GLN A 98 1.02 8.23 -9.89
C GLN A 98 2.14 9.21 -10.21
N LYS A 99 2.71 9.14 -11.42
CA LYS A 99 3.81 10.02 -11.87
C LYS A 99 3.42 11.50 -11.86
N ILE A 100 2.17 11.84 -12.16
CA ILE A 100 1.66 13.22 -12.11
C ILE A 100 1.07 13.60 -10.73
N GLY A 101 1.25 12.77 -9.70
CA GLY A 101 0.83 13.06 -8.32
C GLY A 101 -0.66 12.90 -8.02
N ARG A 102 -1.45 12.36 -8.98
CA ARG A 102 -2.88 12.05 -8.82
C ARG A 102 -3.05 10.69 -8.15
N LEU A 103 -2.65 10.63 -6.88
CA LEU A 103 -2.51 9.37 -6.12
C LEU A 103 -3.84 8.63 -5.92
N LYS A 104 -4.96 9.35 -5.73
CA LYS A 104 -6.28 8.71 -5.55
C LYS A 104 -6.74 7.97 -6.80
N GLU A 105 -6.54 8.58 -7.96
CA GLU A 105 -6.86 8.00 -9.26
C GLU A 105 -5.97 6.80 -9.55
N ALA A 106 -4.67 6.93 -9.30
CA ALA A 106 -3.72 5.83 -9.42
C ALA A 106 -4.09 4.65 -8.51
N GLN A 107 -4.41 4.93 -7.24
CA GLN A 107 -4.85 3.91 -6.29
C GLN A 107 -6.11 3.18 -6.76
N ARG A 108 -7.11 3.92 -7.25
CA ARG A 108 -8.36 3.34 -7.76
C ARG A 108 -8.08 2.39 -8.93
N LEU A 109 -7.22 2.78 -9.87
CA LEU A 109 -6.87 1.96 -11.03
C LEU A 109 -6.03 0.74 -10.63
N TYR A 110 -5.07 0.87 -9.72
CA TYR A 110 -4.34 -0.30 -9.20
C TYR A 110 -5.27 -1.28 -8.47
N LYS A 111 -6.26 -0.79 -7.71
CA LYS A 111 -7.27 -1.66 -7.11
C LYS A 111 -8.10 -2.38 -8.17
N GLN A 112 -8.47 -1.71 -9.27
CA GLN A 112 -9.16 -2.36 -10.39
C GLN A 112 -8.28 -3.42 -11.07
N ALA A 113 -6.98 -3.16 -11.24
CA ALA A 113 -6.03 -4.14 -11.75
C ALA A 113 -5.95 -5.37 -10.82
N LEU A 114 -5.88 -5.19 -9.49
CA LEU A 114 -5.88 -6.30 -8.53
C LEU A 114 -7.20 -7.06 -8.44
N MET A 115 -8.33 -6.43 -8.76
CA MET A 115 -9.61 -7.15 -8.83
C MET A 115 -9.61 -8.16 -9.99
N LEU A 116 -8.90 -7.86 -11.08
CA LEU A 116 -8.78 -8.74 -12.25
C LEU A 116 -7.62 -9.73 -12.14
N ASP A 117 -6.50 -9.30 -11.53
CA ASP A 117 -5.31 -10.11 -11.27
C ASP A 117 -4.81 -9.90 -9.83
N PRO A 118 -5.36 -10.65 -8.86
CA PRO A 118 -5.05 -10.46 -7.44
C PRO A 118 -3.59 -10.78 -7.06
N VAL A 119 -2.86 -11.48 -7.93
CA VAL A 119 -1.48 -11.93 -7.68
C VAL A 119 -0.44 -11.08 -8.41
N ASN A 120 -0.86 -9.95 -9.00
CA ASN A 120 0.03 -9.08 -9.74
C ASN A 120 1.03 -8.35 -8.81
N VAL A 121 2.25 -8.86 -8.75
CA VAL A 121 3.29 -8.34 -7.84
C VAL A 121 3.71 -6.91 -8.13
N SER A 122 3.72 -6.49 -9.40
CA SER A 122 4.04 -5.11 -9.79
C SER A 122 2.96 -4.13 -9.32
N VAL A 123 1.68 -4.53 -9.43
CA VAL A 123 0.57 -3.72 -8.92
C VAL A 123 0.61 -3.65 -7.39
N LEU A 124 0.84 -4.77 -6.70
CA LEU A 124 0.97 -4.79 -5.23
C LEU A 124 2.11 -3.89 -4.75
N ASN A 125 3.27 -3.95 -5.40
CA ASN A 125 4.41 -3.08 -5.10
C ASN A 125 4.05 -1.59 -5.27
N ASN A 126 3.49 -1.21 -6.41
CA ASN A 126 3.16 0.19 -6.69
C ASN A 126 2.03 0.70 -5.78
N LEU A 127 1.06 -0.16 -5.43
CA LEU A 127 0.04 0.17 -4.44
C LEU A 127 0.65 0.39 -3.05
N GLY A 128 1.66 -0.40 -2.68
CA GLY A 128 2.47 -0.19 -1.48
C GLY A 128 3.17 1.17 -1.47
N VAL A 129 3.76 1.57 -2.59
CA VAL A 129 4.37 2.91 -2.77
C VAL A 129 3.33 4.02 -2.62
N ILE A 130 2.14 3.86 -3.22
CA ILE A 130 1.04 4.83 -3.02
C ILE A 130 0.67 4.94 -1.55
N TYR A 131 0.52 3.82 -0.85
CA TYR A 131 0.19 3.84 0.58
C TYR A 131 1.28 4.50 1.42
N ILE A 132 2.56 4.37 1.05
CA ILE A 132 3.66 5.13 1.65
C ILE A 132 3.44 6.63 1.45
N GLN A 133 3.12 7.06 0.22
CA GLN A 133 2.89 8.47 -0.10
C GLN A 133 1.66 9.04 0.62
N GLU A 134 0.65 8.21 0.86
CA GLU A 134 -0.54 8.51 1.66
C GLU A 134 -0.34 8.35 3.18
N ARG A 135 0.86 7.96 3.63
CA ARG A 135 1.22 7.68 5.03
C ARG A 135 0.42 6.55 5.68
N ASN A 136 -0.19 5.69 4.87
CA ASN A 136 -0.83 4.47 5.33
C ASN A 136 0.19 3.33 5.42
N TYR A 137 1.13 3.46 6.36
CA TYR A 137 2.29 2.58 6.45
C TYR A 137 1.94 1.11 6.73
N LEU A 138 0.81 0.84 7.40
CA LEU A 138 0.33 -0.53 7.62
C LEU A 138 -0.07 -1.18 6.29
N LYS A 139 -0.94 -0.54 5.51
CA LYS A 139 -1.35 -1.07 4.19
C LYS A 139 -0.18 -1.14 3.20
N ALA A 140 0.77 -0.21 3.31
CA ALA A 140 1.99 -0.26 2.52
C ALA A 140 2.77 -1.54 2.82
N GLN A 141 3.05 -1.80 4.10
CA GLN A 141 3.75 -2.99 4.54
C GLN A 141 3.01 -4.26 4.09
N ASP A 142 1.69 -4.34 4.30
CA ASP A 142 0.88 -5.50 3.88
C ASP A 142 0.97 -5.77 2.37
N SER A 143 0.95 -4.72 1.56
CA SER A 143 1.01 -4.83 0.09
C SER A 143 2.40 -5.30 -0.37
N LEU A 144 3.46 -4.75 0.21
CA LEU A 144 4.84 -5.11 -0.12
C LEU A 144 5.18 -6.54 0.34
N GLU A 145 4.76 -6.93 1.55
CA GLU A 145 4.92 -8.29 2.05
C GLU A 145 4.10 -9.30 1.23
N SER A 146 2.92 -8.91 0.74
CA SER A 146 2.15 -9.74 -0.20
C SER A 146 2.90 -9.96 -1.51
N ALA A 147 3.50 -8.91 -2.08
CA ALA A 147 4.32 -9.01 -3.27
C ALA A 147 5.53 -9.95 -3.06
N ILE A 148 6.18 -9.87 -1.89
CA ILE A 148 7.29 -10.76 -1.50
C ILE A 148 6.84 -12.22 -1.39
N ARG A 149 5.70 -12.48 -0.73
CA ARG A 149 5.16 -13.85 -0.61
C ARG A 149 4.85 -14.47 -1.96
N LEU A 150 4.36 -13.68 -2.91
CA LEU A 150 4.01 -14.14 -4.25
C LEU A 150 5.23 -14.30 -5.16
N LYS A 151 6.22 -13.41 -5.04
CA LYS A 151 7.46 -13.44 -5.83
C LYS A 151 8.68 -13.06 -4.97
N PRO A 152 9.30 -14.03 -4.27
CA PRO A 152 10.41 -13.77 -3.35
C PRO A 152 11.68 -13.19 -3.98
N GLU A 153 11.81 -13.28 -5.31
CA GLU A 153 12.89 -12.73 -6.11
C GLU A 153 12.59 -11.32 -6.66
N TYR A 154 11.42 -10.75 -6.37
CA TYR A 154 11.10 -9.39 -6.80
C TYR A 154 11.79 -8.38 -5.89
N VAL A 155 12.69 -7.57 -6.46
CA VAL A 155 13.61 -6.67 -5.73
C VAL A 155 12.88 -5.50 -5.08
N ASP A 156 12.00 -4.83 -5.84
CA ASP A 156 11.40 -3.54 -5.43
C ASP A 156 10.70 -3.58 -4.07
N PRO A 157 9.90 -4.63 -3.73
CA PRO A 157 9.24 -4.70 -2.44
C PRO A 157 10.20 -4.72 -1.24
N TYR A 158 11.33 -5.44 -1.33
CA TYR A 158 12.32 -5.44 -0.25
C TYR A 158 12.97 -4.08 -0.09
N TYR A 159 13.33 -3.42 -1.20
CA TYR A 159 13.92 -2.09 -1.14
C TYR A 159 12.95 -1.05 -0.54
N ASN A 160 11.67 -1.12 -0.94
CA ASN A 160 10.62 -0.26 -0.41
C ASN A 160 10.36 -0.51 1.08
N LEU A 161 10.38 -1.77 1.53
CA LEU A 161 10.30 -2.11 2.96
C LEU A 161 11.53 -1.61 3.73
N ALA A 162 12.73 -1.71 3.18
CA ALA A 162 13.92 -1.16 3.80
C ALA A 162 13.77 0.34 4.04
N CYS A 163 13.40 1.11 3.01
CA CYS A 163 13.15 2.54 3.15
C CYS A 163 12.06 2.84 4.21
N LEU A 164 10.97 2.06 4.22
CA LEU A 164 9.89 2.22 5.21
C LEU A 164 10.35 1.94 6.64
N TYR A 165 11.14 0.88 6.85
CA TYR A 165 11.69 0.54 8.16
C TYR A 165 12.74 1.54 8.64
N ALA A 166 13.61 2.02 7.74
CA ALA A 166 14.54 3.10 8.03
C ALA A 166 13.81 4.36 8.50
N PHE A 167 12.76 4.76 7.78
CA PHE A 167 11.92 5.90 8.17
C PHE A 167 11.28 5.72 9.56
N LYS A 168 10.82 4.50 9.88
CA LYS A 168 10.26 4.17 11.20
C LYS A 168 11.33 4.02 12.30
N GLY A 169 12.62 4.16 11.98
CA GLY A 169 13.73 3.96 12.92
C GLY A 169 14.02 2.49 13.24
N ASN A 170 13.40 1.54 12.54
CA ASN A 170 13.68 0.13 12.71
C ASN A 170 14.89 -0.28 11.86
N VAL A 171 16.08 0.04 12.36
CA VAL A 171 17.36 -0.19 11.69
C VAL A 171 17.57 -1.66 11.32
N MET A 172 17.29 -2.58 12.26
CA MET A 172 17.48 -4.02 12.05
C MET A 172 16.67 -4.55 10.86
N LYS A 173 15.36 -4.31 10.85
CA LYS A 173 14.50 -4.77 9.72
C LYS A 173 14.85 -4.07 8.42
N SER A 174 15.30 -2.82 8.49
CA SER A 174 15.74 -2.08 7.32
C SER A 174 16.96 -2.73 6.67
N LEU A 175 17.99 -3.03 7.45
CA LEU A 175 19.22 -3.65 6.95
C LEU A 175 18.97 -5.07 6.42
N GLU A 176 18.11 -5.85 7.08
CA GLU A 176 17.69 -7.18 6.61
C GLU A 176 17.07 -7.12 5.21
N ASN A 177 16.07 -6.24 5.02
CA ASN A 177 15.39 -6.09 3.74
C ASN A 177 16.32 -5.51 2.66
N LEU A 178 17.19 -4.56 3.03
CA LEU A 178 18.16 -3.98 2.11
C LEU A 178 19.19 -5.01 1.66
N LYS A 179 19.71 -5.82 2.58
CA LYS A 179 20.63 -6.93 2.28
C LYS A 179 19.98 -7.92 1.33
N LYS A 180 18.70 -8.25 1.55
CA LYS A 180 17.95 -9.12 0.63
C LYS A 180 17.81 -8.50 -0.76
N ALA A 181 17.41 -7.23 -0.86
CA ALA A 181 17.33 -6.52 -2.14
C ALA A 181 18.68 -6.52 -2.90
N ILE A 182 19.79 -6.21 -2.20
CA ILE A 182 21.15 -6.20 -2.77
C ILE A 182 21.60 -7.61 -3.21
N SER A 183 21.18 -8.66 -2.49
CA SER A 183 21.50 -10.03 -2.87
C SER A 183 20.81 -10.47 -4.17
N LEU A 184 19.63 -9.92 -4.45
CA LEU A 184 18.87 -10.17 -5.67
C LEU A 184 19.34 -9.31 -6.84
N ASP A 185 19.67 -8.04 -6.58
CA ASP A 185 20.24 -7.12 -7.56
C ASP A 185 21.33 -6.24 -6.91
N LYS A 186 22.58 -6.45 -7.34
CA LYS A 186 23.74 -5.72 -6.82
C LYS A 186 23.70 -4.22 -7.15
N LEU A 187 22.94 -3.79 -8.17
CA LEU A 187 22.80 -2.37 -8.53
C LEU A 187 22.09 -1.57 -7.44
N VAL A 188 21.30 -2.24 -6.59
CA VAL A 188 20.63 -1.62 -5.42
C VAL A 188 21.64 -0.92 -4.50
N ARG A 189 22.91 -1.36 -4.45
CA ARG A 189 23.96 -0.68 -3.67
C ARG A 189 24.11 0.79 -4.06
N GLU A 190 24.14 1.08 -5.36
CA GLU A 190 24.32 2.45 -5.84
C GLU A 190 23.11 3.33 -5.51
N TRP A 191 21.91 2.75 -5.55
CA TRP A 191 20.68 3.45 -5.18
C TRP A 191 20.68 3.74 -3.68
N ALA A 192 20.96 2.72 -2.87
CA ALA A 192 20.93 2.81 -1.41
C ALA A 192 21.89 3.87 -0.85
N ARG A 193 23.12 3.97 -1.40
CA ARG A 193 24.09 4.99 -0.99
C ARG A 193 23.64 6.43 -1.26
N LYS A 194 22.77 6.63 -2.27
CA LYS A 194 22.29 7.95 -2.70
C LYS A 194 20.92 8.30 -2.13
N ASP A 195 20.12 7.29 -1.78
CA ASP A 195 18.75 7.48 -1.33
C ASP A 195 18.69 8.18 0.03
N ILE A 196 17.85 9.21 0.11
CA ILE A 196 17.67 10.00 1.32
C ILE A 196 16.81 9.28 2.35
N ASP A 197 15.96 8.32 1.93
CA ASP A 197 15.16 7.52 2.87
C ASP A 197 16.02 6.59 3.73
N LEU A 198 17.25 6.29 3.29
CA LEU A 198 18.22 5.46 4.00
C LEU A 198 19.33 6.28 4.67
N GLN A 199 19.20 7.62 4.71
CA GLN A 199 20.25 8.49 5.24
C GLN A 199 20.63 8.17 6.69
N ASN A 200 19.67 7.73 7.50
CA ASN A 200 19.87 7.41 8.91
C ASN A 200 20.61 6.08 9.13
N LEU A 201 20.85 5.30 8.08
CA LEU A 201 21.65 4.08 8.13
C LEU A 201 23.11 4.33 7.77
N ARG A 202 23.43 5.48 7.16
CA ARG A 202 24.78 5.80 6.70
C ARG A 202 25.73 5.92 7.89
N GLY A 203 26.94 5.39 7.74
CA GLY A 203 27.92 5.31 8.82
C GLY A 203 27.74 4.13 9.78
N LEU A 204 26.64 3.37 9.70
CA LEU A 204 26.53 2.10 10.40
C LEU A 204 27.46 1.08 9.74
N PRO A 205 28.30 0.34 10.51
CA PRO A 205 29.22 -0.64 9.93
C PRO A 205 28.56 -1.64 8.99
N GLU A 206 27.39 -2.17 9.36
CA GLU A 206 26.64 -3.13 8.55
C GLU A 206 26.10 -2.52 7.25
N PHE A 207 25.64 -1.25 7.28
CA PHE A 207 25.19 -0.56 6.07
C PHE A 207 26.35 -0.36 5.08
N GLU A 208 27.51 0.06 5.58
CA GLU A 208 28.72 0.24 4.77
C GLU A 208 29.24 -1.10 4.22
N GLU A 209 29.11 -2.18 4.98
CA GLU A 209 29.45 -3.53 4.55
C GLU A 209 28.56 -4.00 3.39
N ILE A 210 27.23 -3.94 3.54
CA ILE A 210 26.30 -4.47 2.52
C ILE A 210 26.27 -3.61 1.25
N THR A 211 26.45 -2.29 1.39
CA THR A 211 26.50 -1.38 0.25
C THR A 211 27.89 -1.33 -0.38
N GLY A 212 28.94 -1.74 0.32
CA GLY A 212 30.33 -1.61 -0.09
C GLY A 212 30.82 -0.17 0.04
N LYS A 213 31.97 0.02 0.71
CA LYS A 213 32.66 1.31 0.77
C LYS A 213 33.01 1.77 -0.65
N ARG A 214 32.82 3.07 -0.92
CA ARG A 214 33.40 3.71 -2.11
C ARG A 214 34.90 3.87 -1.94
#